data_AF-A0A4R4YEX6-F1
#
_entry.id   AF-A0A4R4YEX6-F1
#
_cell.length_a   1.000
_cell.length_b   1.000
_cell.length_c   1.000
_cell.angle_alpha   90.00
_cell.angle_beta   90.00
_cell.angle_gamma   90.00
#
_symmetry.space_group_name_H-M   'P 1'
#
loop_
_entity.id
_entity.type
_entity.pdbx_description
1 polymer ?
#
loop_
_entity_poly.entity_id
_entity_poly.type
_entity_poly.pdbx_seq_one_letter_code
_entity_poly.pdbx_strand_id
1 'polypeptide(L)'
;MAARHVVYRCELDHQVRWRGYATSDGEIPVHVRAPSLGQAQQLMAAIAVGDGQRSRRVEHTEHAAGDGLWVREALDERVLEREHATQVLMEVLSDQRLRARLATLPPCLVGGVPVVVCVPGDTLEWVLGQHDRNGALVVAAALTNHHVWWNALVPADRAAETDLCVAGSLADLGLTEPEATVDDWMATTDCAGLVLLAARHTTAGQPPSPRLPFATEQRLGRQQDLSHSPSGLFRSREDAPHARA
;
A
#
# COMPACT_ATOMS: atom_id res chain seq x y z
N MET A 1 4.65 -11.24 16.32
CA MET A 1 5.00 -10.83 14.94
C MET A 1 3.80 -10.10 14.38
N ALA A 2 3.96 -8.84 14.00
CA ALA A 2 2.90 -8.03 13.43
C ALA A 2 2.38 -8.64 12.12
N ALA A 3 1.08 -8.51 11.87
CA ALA A 3 0.47 -9.00 10.64
C ALA A 3 0.96 -8.18 9.43
N ARG A 4 1.14 -8.82 8.28
CA ARG A 4 1.42 -8.11 7.02
C ARG A 4 0.10 -7.66 6.41
N HIS A 5 -0.09 -6.37 6.25
CA HIS A 5 -1.30 -5.82 5.62
C HIS A 5 -1.08 -5.75 4.10
N VAL A 6 -1.98 -6.37 3.35
CA VAL A 6 -1.98 -6.31 1.89
C VAL A 6 -3.25 -5.65 1.41
N VAL A 7 -3.09 -4.63 0.59
CA VAL A 7 -4.15 -3.74 0.15
C VAL A 7 -4.38 -3.90 -1.34
N TYR A 8 -5.64 -3.92 -1.74
CA TYR A 8 -6.06 -3.95 -3.13
C TYR A 8 -6.86 -2.68 -3.46
N ARG A 9 -6.25 -1.82 -4.27
CA ARG A 9 -6.84 -0.56 -4.72
C ARG A 9 -7.44 -0.73 -6.11
N CYS A 10 -8.69 -0.28 -6.27
CA CYS A 10 -9.33 -0.17 -7.58
C CYS A 10 -9.04 1.22 -8.19
N GLU A 11 -8.17 1.28 -9.20
CA GLU A 11 -7.78 2.48 -9.92
C GLU A 11 -8.58 2.57 -11.24
N LEU A 12 -9.77 3.20 -11.22
CA LEU A 12 -10.74 3.17 -12.34
C LEU A 12 -10.23 3.82 -13.63
N ASP A 13 -9.33 4.79 -13.56
CA ASP A 13 -8.80 5.54 -14.70
C ASP A 13 -7.64 4.83 -15.42
N HIS A 14 -7.23 3.65 -14.95
CA HIS A 14 -6.12 2.89 -15.51
C HIS A 14 -6.60 1.70 -16.35
N GLN A 15 -5.87 1.38 -17.43
CA GLN A 15 -6.12 0.18 -18.25
C GLN A 15 -6.11 -1.11 -17.42
N VAL A 16 -5.31 -1.12 -16.35
CA VAL A 16 -5.22 -2.21 -15.38
C VAL A 16 -5.80 -1.71 -14.07
N ARG A 17 -7.00 -2.19 -13.74
CA ARG A 17 -7.87 -1.60 -12.71
C ARG A 17 -7.45 -1.91 -11.28
N TRP A 18 -6.72 -3.00 -11.05
CA TRP A 18 -6.39 -3.42 -9.69
C TRP A 18 -4.90 -3.28 -9.43
N ARG A 19 -4.58 -2.57 -8.35
CA ARG A 19 -3.24 -2.48 -7.78
C ARG A 19 -3.22 -3.18 -6.43
N GLY A 20 -2.43 -4.23 -6.32
CA GLY A 20 -2.15 -4.89 -5.03
C GLY A 20 -0.84 -4.38 -4.48
N TYR A 21 -0.75 -4.13 -3.18
CA TYR A 21 0.51 -3.77 -2.52
C TYR A 21 0.52 -4.13 -1.04
N ALA A 22 1.70 -4.34 -0.46
CA ALA A 22 1.84 -4.54 0.99
C ALA A 22 2.27 -3.24 1.66
N THR A 23 1.72 -2.92 2.82
CA THR A 23 2.33 -1.89 3.69
C THR A 23 3.53 -2.53 4.36
N SER A 24 4.67 -1.85 4.29
CA SER A 24 5.88 -2.19 5.04
C SER A 24 6.50 -0.90 5.54
N ASP A 25 7.12 -0.98 6.70
CA ASP A 25 7.75 0.18 7.32
C ASP A 25 8.89 0.72 6.45
N GLY A 26 8.66 1.84 5.76
CA GLY A 26 9.70 2.63 5.09
C GLY A 26 10.36 1.96 3.88
N GLU A 27 9.79 0.88 3.34
CA GLU A 27 10.25 0.25 2.11
C GLU A 27 9.31 0.58 0.95
N ILE A 28 9.86 0.58 -0.28
CA ILE A 28 9.05 0.73 -1.49
C ILE A 28 8.06 -0.45 -1.52
N PRO A 29 6.75 -0.21 -1.48
CA PRO A 29 5.78 -1.27 -1.40
C PRO A 29 5.89 -2.14 -2.66
N VAL A 30 6.09 -3.44 -2.48
CA VAL A 30 5.96 -4.40 -3.58
C VAL A 30 4.55 -4.24 -4.11
N HIS A 31 4.43 -3.89 -5.40
CA HIS A 31 3.16 -3.62 -6.03
C HIS A 31 2.98 -4.47 -7.28
N VAL A 32 1.76 -4.97 -7.46
CA VAL A 32 1.33 -5.68 -8.65
C VAL A 32 0.20 -4.91 -9.30
N ARG A 33 0.06 -5.06 -10.61
CA ARG A 33 -1.09 -4.55 -11.35
C ARG A 33 -1.75 -5.70 -12.09
N ALA A 34 -3.07 -5.80 -11.98
CA ALA A 34 -3.86 -6.83 -12.64
C ALA A 34 -5.23 -6.32 -13.14
N PRO A 35 -5.78 -6.91 -14.21
CA PRO A 35 -7.09 -6.54 -14.74
C PRO A 35 -8.25 -6.91 -13.80
N SER A 36 -8.05 -7.85 -12.88
CA SER A 36 -9.05 -8.30 -11.91
C SER A 36 -8.46 -8.43 -10.50
N LEU A 37 -9.34 -8.31 -9.48
CA LEU A 37 -8.96 -8.51 -8.08
C LEU A 37 -8.37 -9.90 -7.85
N GLY A 38 -9.01 -10.96 -8.38
CA GLY A 38 -8.52 -12.33 -8.22
C GLY A 38 -7.11 -12.54 -8.75
N GLN A 39 -6.77 -11.91 -9.89
CA GLN A 39 -5.41 -11.98 -10.43
C GLN A 39 -4.42 -11.15 -9.59
N ALA A 40 -4.82 -9.98 -9.09
CA ALA A 40 -3.99 -9.20 -8.14
C ALA A 40 -3.70 -10.01 -6.86
N GLN A 41 -4.71 -10.71 -6.32
CA GLN A 41 -4.58 -11.58 -5.15
C GLN A 41 -3.59 -12.72 -5.40
N GLN A 42 -3.68 -13.39 -6.55
CA GLN A 42 -2.75 -14.45 -6.95
C GLN A 42 -1.31 -13.95 -7.08
N LEU A 43 -1.11 -12.79 -7.71
CA LEU A 43 0.23 -12.20 -7.88
C LEU A 43 0.82 -11.79 -6.52
N MET A 44 0.04 -11.15 -5.65
CA MET A 44 0.50 -10.81 -4.29
C MET A 44 0.81 -12.05 -3.45
N ALA A 45 0.02 -13.12 -3.58
CA ALA A 45 0.27 -14.38 -2.88
C ALA A 45 1.57 -15.04 -3.37
N ALA A 46 1.85 -15.04 -4.68
CA ALA A 46 3.08 -15.59 -5.23
C ALA A 46 4.34 -14.88 -4.71
N ILE A 47 4.26 -13.55 -4.56
CA ILE A 47 5.33 -12.73 -3.97
C ILE A 47 5.55 -13.09 -2.50
N ALA A 48 4.46 -13.22 -1.73
CA ALA A 48 4.54 -13.58 -0.30
C ALA A 48 5.06 -15.01 -0.04
N VAL A 49 4.78 -15.96 -0.93
CA VAL A 49 5.27 -17.35 -0.82
C VAL A 49 6.77 -17.46 -1.08
N GLY A 50 7.34 -16.58 -1.91
CA GLY A 50 8.79 -16.52 -2.17
C GLY A 50 9.62 -16.16 -0.93
N ASP A 51 9.02 -15.47 0.05
CA ASP A 51 9.69 -14.99 1.27
C ASP A 51 9.73 -16.04 2.41
N GLY A 52 9.22 -17.26 2.19
CA GLY A 52 9.28 -18.37 3.16
C GLY A 52 8.48 -18.16 4.46
N GLN A 53 7.86 -16.99 4.63
CA GLN A 53 7.04 -16.67 5.79
C GLN A 53 5.56 -16.80 5.46
N ARG A 54 4.92 -17.83 6.02
CA ARG A 54 3.46 -17.89 6.22
C ARG A 54 3.03 -16.87 7.29
N SER A 55 3.43 -15.62 7.13
CA SER A 55 3.08 -14.54 8.04
C SER A 55 1.56 -14.37 8.08
N ARG A 56 1.03 -14.03 9.26
CA ARG A 56 -0.38 -13.66 9.46
C ARG A 56 -0.64 -12.46 8.53
N ARG A 57 -1.43 -12.68 7.48
CA ARG A 57 -1.75 -11.67 6.47
C ARG A 57 -3.15 -11.14 6.74
N VAL A 58 -3.31 -9.83 6.69
CA VAL A 58 -4.63 -9.18 6.69
C VAL A 58 -4.80 -8.54 5.32
N GLU A 59 -5.86 -8.90 4.63
CA GLU A 59 -6.20 -8.31 3.33
C GLU A 59 -7.11 -7.10 3.51
N HIS A 60 -6.98 -6.13 2.60
CA HIS A 60 -7.76 -4.90 2.60
C HIS A 60 -8.20 -4.54 1.19
N THR A 61 -9.34 -3.87 1.06
CA THR A 61 -9.75 -3.20 -0.17
C THR A 61 -9.74 -1.69 0.02
N GLU A 62 -9.32 -0.96 -1.01
CA GLU A 62 -9.38 0.50 -1.03
C GLU A 62 -10.41 1.01 -2.03
N HIS A 63 -11.28 1.89 -1.53
CA HIS A 63 -12.36 2.55 -2.26
C HIS A 63 -12.00 4.02 -2.44
N ALA A 64 -12.13 4.54 -3.66
CA ALA A 64 -11.89 5.96 -3.93
C ALA A 64 -13.00 6.81 -3.29
N ALA A 65 -12.63 7.77 -2.44
CA ALA A 65 -13.56 8.73 -1.84
C ALA A 65 -13.53 10.12 -2.53
N GLY A 66 -12.66 10.30 -3.52
CA GLY A 66 -12.43 11.58 -4.22
C GLY A 66 -11.24 12.35 -3.64
N ASP A 67 -10.74 13.35 -4.38
CA ASP A 67 -9.67 14.26 -3.95
C ASP A 67 -8.36 13.56 -3.48
N GLY A 68 -8.09 12.35 -3.99
CA GLY A 68 -6.93 11.56 -3.60
C GLY A 68 -7.09 10.77 -2.28
N LEU A 69 -8.28 10.73 -1.70
CA LEU A 69 -8.62 9.94 -0.51
C LEU A 69 -9.01 8.51 -0.88
N TRP A 70 -8.52 7.56 -0.08
CA TRP A 70 -8.75 6.13 -0.26
C TRP A 70 -9.25 5.50 1.04
N VAL A 71 -10.52 5.11 1.09
CA VAL A 71 -11.09 4.42 2.25
C VAL A 71 -10.66 2.96 2.22
N ARG A 72 -9.95 2.54 3.27
CA ARG A 72 -9.37 1.21 3.40
C ARG A 72 -10.20 0.37 4.37
N GLU A 73 -10.81 -0.68 3.84
CA GLU A 73 -11.60 -1.67 4.57
C GLU A 73 -10.80 -2.96 4.70
N ALA A 74 -10.70 -3.50 5.92
CA ALA A 74 -10.05 -4.79 6.14
C ALA A 74 -11.03 -5.95 5.94
N LEU A 75 -10.54 -7.03 5.35
CA LEU A 75 -11.28 -8.27 5.11
C LEU A 75 -10.88 -9.30 6.16
N ASP A 76 -11.44 -9.16 7.37
CA ASP A 76 -11.17 -10.01 8.52
C ASP A 76 -12.47 -10.54 9.16
N GLU A 77 -12.37 -11.14 10.35
CA GLU A 77 -13.51 -11.69 11.09
C GLU A 77 -14.59 -10.65 11.45
N ARG A 78 -14.29 -9.35 11.35
CA ARG A 78 -15.19 -8.24 11.66
C ARG A 78 -15.73 -7.55 10.40
N VAL A 79 -15.68 -8.21 9.25
CA VAL A 79 -16.03 -7.63 7.94
C VAL A 79 -17.39 -6.93 7.90
N LEU A 80 -18.42 -7.44 8.60
CA LEU A 80 -19.75 -6.80 8.62
C LEU A 80 -19.76 -5.47 9.37
N GLU A 81 -19.02 -5.37 10.47
CA GLU A 81 -18.88 -4.13 11.23
C GLU A 81 -18.06 -3.11 10.43
N ARG A 82 -17.03 -3.59 9.74
CA ARG A 82 -16.19 -2.78 8.86
C ARG A 82 -16.98 -2.27 7.66
N GLU A 83 -17.78 -3.12 7.01
CA GLU A 83 -18.64 -2.73 5.89
C GLU A 83 -19.62 -1.62 6.32
N HIS A 84 -20.25 -1.75 7.49
CA HIS A 84 -21.12 -0.70 8.03
C HIS A 84 -20.34 0.61 8.28
N ALA A 85 -19.18 0.53 8.95
CA ALA A 85 -18.36 1.72 9.21
C ALA A 85 -17.83 2.37 7.92
N THR A 86 -17.49 1.57 6.90
CA THR A 86 -17.13 2.04 5.56
C THR A 86 -18.28 2.82 4.94
N GLN A 87 -19.52 2.31 5.00
CA GLN A 87 -20.70 3.00 4.46
C GLN A 87 -20.90 4.37 5.12
N VAL A 88 -20.85 4.42 6.45
CA VAL A 88 -20.99 5.68 7.21
C VAL A 88 -19.86 6.65 6.84
N LEU A 89 -18.62 6.17 6.75
CA LEU A 89 -17.48 7.00 6.40
C LEU A 89 -17.59 7.55 4.97
N MET A 90 -18.02 6.74 4.01
CA MET A 90 -18.25 7.17 2.62
C MET A 90 -19.35 8.23 2.53
N GLU A 91 -20.40 8.13 3.36
CA GLU A 91 -21.44 9.17 3.49
C GLU A 91 -20.84 10.48 4.04
N VAL A 92 -20.07 10.42 5.13
CA VAL A 92 -19.44 11.62 5.71
C VAL A 92 -18.43 12.26 4.75
N LEU A 93 -17.65 11.44 4.03
CA LEU A 93 -16.74 11.92 2.98
C LEU A 93 -17.45 12.41 1.72
N SER A 94 -18.79 12.41 1.66
CA SER A 94 -19.49 13.19 0.64
C SER A 94 -19.40 14.70 0.89
N ASP A 95 -19.06 15.14 2.11
CA ASP A 95 -18.76 16.54 2.41
C ASP A 95 -17.44 16.97 1.76
N GLN A 96 -17.56 17.80 0.73
CA GLN A 96 -16.44 18.35 -0.02
C GLN A 96 -15.46 19.15 0.86
N ARG A 97 -15.93 19.83 1.91
CA ARG A 97 -15.04 20.61 2.79
C ARG A 97 -14.15 19.70 3.59
N LEU A 98 -14.71 18.63 4.15
CA LEU A 98 -13.94 17.61 4.85
C LEU A 98 -12.95 16.93 3.91
N ARG A 99 -13.39 16.52 2.71
CA ARG A 99 -12.47 15.90 1.74
C ARG A 99 -11.32 16.82 1.35
N ALA A 100 -11.62 18.07 1.00
CA ALA A 100 -10.60 19.04 0.63
C ALA A 100 -9.59 19.25 1.77
N ARG A 101 -10.06 19.27 3.02
CA ARG A 101 -9.21 19.36 4.21
C ARG A 101 -8.34 18.11 4.41
N LEU A 102 -8.88 16.91 4.26
CA LEU A 102 -8.08 15.67 4.40
C LEU A 102 -7.11 15.49 3.23
N ALA A 103 -7.45 15.97 2.04
CA ALA A 103 -6.61 15.89 0.85
C ALA A 103 -5.33 16.76 0.92
N THR A 104 -5.25 17.72 1.87
CA THR A 104 -4.01 18.48 2.11
C THR A 104 -2.98 17.68 2.92
N LEU A 105 -3.39 16.56 3.51
CA LEU A 105 -2.48 15.74 4.32
C LEU A 105 -1.38 15.11 3.45
N PRO A 106 -0.17 14.91 4.02
CA PRO A 106 0.95 14.27 3.33
C PRO A 106 0.53 12.95 2.68
N PRO A 107 0.73 12.75 1.37
CA PRO A 107 0.36 11.50 0.72
C PRO A 107 1.29 10.36 1.13
N CYS A 108 0.77 9.14 1.11
CA CYS A 108 1.54 7.91 1.28
C CYS A 108 2.38 7.58 0.03
N LEU A 109 3.35 6.68 0.14
CA LEU A 109 4.24 6.22 -0.95
C LEU A 109 3.48 5.67 -2.15
N VAL A 110 2.32 5.05 -1.92
CA VAL A 110 1.47 4.48 -2.98
C VAL A 110 0.68 5.59 -3.71
N GLY A 111 0.60 6.77 -3.10
CA GLY A 111 -0.12 7.94 -3.58
C GLY A 111 -1.47 8.11 -2.88
N GLY A 112 -1.84 9.36 -2.62
CA GLY A 112 -3.07 9.74 -1.93
C GLY A 112 -3.00 9.57 -0.41
N VAL A 113 -4.11 9.81 0.26
CA VAL A 113 -4.23 9.74 1.72
C VAL A 113 -5.17 8.58 2.09
N PRO A 114 -4.65 7.49 2.68
CA PRO A 114 -5.49 6.39 3.15
C PRO A 114 -6.30 6.77 4.38
N VAL A 115 -7.56 6.35 4.42
CA VAL A 115 -8.47 6.45 5.55
C VAL A 115 -8.82 5.04 6.01
N VAL A 116 -8.23 4.58 7.11
CA VAL A 116 -8.46 3.24 7.65
C VAL A 116 -9.76 3.21 8.43
N VAL A 117 -10.62 2.27 8.05
CA VAL A 117 -11.89 1.99 8.73
C VAL A 117 -11.60 1.11 9.95
N CYS A 118 -11.71 1.73 11.11
CA CYS A 118 -11.58 1.08 12.40
C CYS A 118 -12.95 0.79 12.99
N VAL A 119 -12.99 -0.27 13.80
CA VAL A 119 -14.14 -0.65 14.62
C VAL A 119 -13.70 -0.70 16.09
N PRO A 120 -14.62 -0.47 17.06
CA PRO A 120 -14.28 -0.48 18.48
C PRO A 120 -13.48 -1.72 18.89
N GLY A 121 -12.40 -1.56 19.66
CA GLY A 121 -11.51 -2.62 20.09
C GLY A 121 -10.39 -2.98 19.10
N ASP A 122 -10.33 -2.34 17.91
CA ASP A 122 -9.14 -2.45 17.05
C ASP A 122 -7.91 -1.93 17.81
N THR A 123 -6.83 -2.71 17.83
CA THR A 123 -5.60 -2.34 18.55
C THR A 123 -4.78 -1.32 17.78
N LEU A 124 -4.07 -0.46 18.50
CA LEU A 124 -3.18 0.50 17.86
C LEU A 124 -2.00 -0.16 17.15
N GLU A 125 -1.53 -1.34 17.60
CA GLU A 125 -0.56 -2.14 16.85
C GLU A 125 -1.07 -2.47 15.43
N TRP A 126 -2.34 -2.86 15.31
CA TRP A 126 -2.97 -3.18 14.02
C TRP A 126 -3.17 -1.95 13.15
N VAL A 127 -3.51 -0.80 13.73
CA VAL A 127 -3.60 0.48 13.01
C VAL A 127 -2.21 0.91 12.51
N LEU A 128 -1.20 0.83 13.37
CA LEU A 128 0.18 1.20 13.03
C LEU A 128 0.77 0.32 11.92
N GLY A 129 0.40 -0.96 11.86
CA GLY A 129 0.80 -1.87 10.78
C GLY A 129 0.34 -1.44 9.37
N GLN A 130 -0.62 -0.52 9.28
CA GLN A 130 -1.16 0.01 8.03
C GLN A 130 -0.52 1.33 7.60
N HIS A 131 0.25 1.96 8.48
CA HIS A 131 0.96 3.21 8.23
C HIS A 131 2.26 2.93 7.47
N ASP A 132 2.55 3.67 6.40
CA ASP A 132 3.75 3.46 5.58
C ASP A 132 4.97 4.30 6.03
N ARG A 133 4.75 5.18 7.01
CA ARG A 133 5.70 6.11 7.64
C ARG A 133 6.18 7.26 6.77
N ASN A 134 5.56 7.49 5.62
CA ASN A 134 5.93 8.56 4.70
C ASN A 134 4.83 9.61 4.56
N GLY A 135 3.58 9.15 4.53
CA GLY A 135 2.39 9.98 4.48
C GLY A 135 1.61 9.98 5.77
N ALA A 136 0.47 10.64 5.73
CA ALA A 136 -0.56 10.54 6.74
C ALA A 136 -1.36 9.24 6.58
N LEU A 137 -1.85 8.72 7.70
CA LEU A 137 -2.92 7.72 7.78
C LEU A 137 -4.06 8.34 8.56
N VAL A 138 -5.22 8.53 7.93
CA VAL A 138 -6.42 8.92 8.67
C VAL A 138 -6.99 7.67 9.32
N VAL A 139 -7.18 7.72 10.63
CA VAL A 139 -7.78 6.65 11.43
C VAL A 139 -9.19 7.10 11.76
N ALA A 140 -10.19 6.34 11.31
CA ALA A 140 -11.59 6.73 11.45
C ALA A 140 -12.43 5.59 12.01
N ALA A 141 -13.37 5.92 12.88
CA ALA A 141 -14.34 4.99 13.45
C ALA A 141 -15.74 5.60 13.40
N ALA A 142 -16.74 4.79 13.02
CA ALA A 142 -18.13 5.21 13.07
C ALA A 142 -18.65 5.15 14.52
N LEU A 143 -19.14 6.29 15.03
CA LEU A 143 -19.73 6.39 16.37
C LEU A 143 -21.22 6.08 16.34
N THR A 144 -21.87 6.52 15.27
CA THR A 144 -23.30 6.32 14.97
C THR A 144 -23.46 6.28 13.45
N ASN A 145 -24.68 6.05 12.96
CA ASN A 145 -24.97 5.99 11.53
C ASN A 145 -24.57 7.25 10.73
N HIS A 146 -24.35 8.40 11.37
CA HIS A 146 -24.03 9.67 10.67
C HIS A 146 -22.87 10.44 11.30
N HIS A 147 -22.16 9.84 12.25
CA HIS A 147 -21.04 10.50 12.91
C HIS A 147 -19.83 9.58 12.93
N VAL A 148 -18.71 10.13 12.49
CA VAL A 148 -17.41 9.50 12.56
C VAL A 148 -16.51 10.31 13.49
N TRP A 149 -15.75 9.59 14.30
CA TRP A 149 -14.53 10.14 14.87
C TRP A 149 -13.39 9.88 13.90
N TRP A 150 -12.49 10.84 13.72
CA TRP A 150 -11.27 10.63 12.96
C TRP A 150 -10.13 11.47 13.52
N ASN A 151 -8.92 10.93 13.42
CA ASN A 151 -7.68 11.67 13.61
C ASN A 151 -6.65 11.25 12.56
N ALA A 152 -5.73 12.14 12.21
CA ALA A 152 -4.68 11.87 11.24
C ALA A 152 -3.38 11.53 11.97
N LEU A 153 -2.91 10.29 11.80
CA LEU A 153 -1.57 9.89 12.22
C LEU A 153 -0.57 10.35 11.17
N VAL A 154 0.42 11.15 11.56
CA VAL A 154 1.40 11.77 10.64
C VAL A 154 2.81 11.62 11.17
N PRO A 155 3.82 11.30 10.33
CA PRO A 155 5.23 11.36 10.72
C PRO A 155 5.59 12.74 11.29
N ALA A 156 6.29 12.77 12.42
CA ALA A 156 6.58 14.02 13.14
C ALA A 156 7.30 15.08 12.28
N ASP A 157 8.14 14.67 11.33
CA ASP A 157 8.86 15.52 10.39
C ASP A 157 7.98 16.11 9.29
N ARG A 158 6.78 15.57 9.09
CA ARG A 158 5.80 15.98 8.07
C ARG A 158 4.64 16.81 8.66
N ALA A 159 4.58 16.95 9.98
CA ALA A 159 3.49 17.65 10.67
C ALA A 159 3.34 19.13 10.24
N ALA A 160 4.46 19.81 9.96
CA ALA A 160 4.48 21.20 9.53
C ALA A 160 3.88 21.44 8.14
N GLU A 161 3.61 20.37 7.37
CA GLU A 161 2.98 20.46 6.05
C GLU A 161 1.45 20.54 6.12
N THR A 162 0.88 20.51 7.33
CA THR A 162 -0.56 20.45 7.56
C THR A 162 -1.06 21.65 8.35
N ASP A 163 -2.33 22.00 8.14
CA ASP A 163 -3.03 23.09 8.84
C ASP A 163 -3.84 22.60 10.05
N LEU A 164 -3.83 21.30 10.33
CA LEU A 164 -4.53 20.68 11.43
C LEU A 164 -3.81 20.95 12.77
N CYS A 165 -4.57 21.04 13.86
CA CYS A 165 -4.01 21.19 15.19
C CYS A 165 -3.36 19.89 15.65
N VAL A 166 -2.14 19.98 16.19
CA VAL A 166 -1.43 18.85 16.79
C VAL A 166 -2.01 18.57 18.17
N ALA A 167 -2.59 17.38 18.36
CA ALA A 167 -3.09 16.91 19.64
C ALA A 167 -1.97 16.35 20.54
N GLY A 168 -0.90 15.84 19.94
CA GLY A 168 0.27 15.27 20.63
C GLY A 168 0.88 14.13 19.84
N SER A 169 1.84 13.41 20.42
CA SER A 169 2.28 12.09 19.92
C SER A 169 1.50 10.96 20.58
N LEU A 170 1.56 9.75 20.02
CA LEU A 170 1.00 8.55 20.69
C LEU A 170 1.54 8.36 22.11
N ALA A 171 2.81 8.72 22.36
CA ALA A 171 3.41 8.66 23.69
C ALA A 171 2.85 9.72 24.64
N ASP A 172 2.65 10.96 24.17
CA ASP A 172 2.09 12.04 25.00
C ASP A 172 0.65 11.75 25.42
N LEU A 173 -0.07 10.97 24.60
CA LEU A 173 -1.44 10.53 24.84
C LEU A 173 -1.53 9.27 25.70
N GLY A 174 -0.41 8.65 26.10
CA GLY A 174 -0.40 7.39 26.85
C GLY A 174 -0.82 6.16 26.03
N LEU A 175 -0.74 6.24 24.71
CA LEU A 175 -1.23 5.23 23.75
C LEU A 175 -0.12 4.30 23.23
N THR A 176 0.92 4.06 24.05
CA THR A 176 2.06 3.20 23.69
C THR A 176 1.96 1.79 24.24
N GLU A 177 0.95 1.51 25.07
CA GLU A 177 0.74 0.18 25.63
C GLU A 177 0.34 -0.81 24.53
N PRO A 178 0.83 -2.07 24.57
CA PRO A 178 0.48 -3.09 23.56
C PRO A 178 -1.02 -3.34 23.42
N GLU A 179 -1.76 -3.18 24.52
CA GLU A 179 -3.20 -3.39 24.60
C GLU A 179 -4.01 -2.15 24.22
N ALA A 180 -3.35 -1.00 23.95
CA ALA A 180 -4.04 0.24 23.61
C ALA A 180 -4.87 0.07 22.32
N THR A 181 -6.08 0.61 22.36
CA THR A 181 -7.09 0.47 21.31
C THR A 181 -7.49 1.82 20.71
N VAL A 182 -8.24 1.76 19.61
CA VAL A 182 -8.88 2.95 19.04
C VAL A 182 -9.85 3.61 20.03
N ASP A 183 -10.48 2.86 20.93
CA ASP A 183 -11.36 3.43 21.96
C ASP A 183 -10.57 4.29 22.97
N ASP A 184 -9.38 3.82 23.37
CA ASP A 184 -8.48 4.59 24.25
C ASP A 184 -8.02 5.88 23.57
N TRP A 185 -7.75 5.81 22.26
CA TRP A 185 -7.41 6.99 21.48
C TRP A 185 -8.59 7.98 21.38
N MET A 186 -9.78 7.48 21.10
CA MET A 186 -11.00 8.29 21.11
C MET A 186 -11.26 8.95 22.47
N ALA A 187 -10.95 8.28 23.58
CA ALA A 187 -11.14 8.82 24.92
C ALA A 187 -10.12 9.91 25.30
N THR A 188 -8.94 9.91 24.68
CA THR A 188 -7.82 10.80 25.02
C THR A 188 -7.68 11.99 24.09
N THR A 189 -8.43 12.03 22.97
CA THR A 189 -8.29 13.07 21.96
C THR A 189 -9.63 13.56 21.41
N ASP A 190 -9.69 14.86 21.13
CA ASP A 190 -10.76 15.41 20.29
C ASP A 190 -10.66 14.84 18.86
N CYS A 191 -11.79 14.91 18.15
CA CYS A 191 -11.87 14.57 16.74
C CYS A 191 -11.21 15.66 15.86
N ALA A 192 -10.73 15.28 14.68
CA ALA A 192 -10.18 16.15 13.64
C ALA A 192 -8.83 16.82 13.97
N GLY A 193 -7.97 16.12 14.71
CA GLY A 193 -6.60 16.52 15.04
C GLY A 193 -5.52 15.67 14.36
N LEU A 194 -4.27 16.14 14.50
CA LEU A 194 -3.08 15.37 14.15
C LEU A 194 -2.54 14.68 15.38
N VAL A 195 -2.13 13.43 15.19
CA VAL A 195 -1.30 12.71 16.16
C VAL A 195 0.03 12.36 15.51
N LEU A 196 1.11 12.64 16.22
CA LEU A 196 2.46 12.47 15.72
C LEU A 196 2.94 11.03 15.92
N LEU A 197 3.39 10.43 14.82
CA LEU A 197 4.16 9.20 14.84
C LEU A 197 5.64 9.54 15.02
N ALA A 198 6.24 9.02 16.09
CA ALA A 198 7.66 9.25 16.37
C ALA A 198 8.56 8.75 15.23
N ALA A 199 9.60 9.51 14.93
CA ALA A 199 10.63 9.08 14.00
C ALA A 199 11.29 7.79 14.53
N ARG A 200 11.68 6.89 13.62
CA ARG A 200 12.53 5.76 14.02
C ARG A 200 13.79 6.32 14.66
N HIS A 201 14.18 5.81 15.83
CA HIS A 201 15.59 5.82 16.19
C HIS A 201 16.30 5.04 15.09
N THR A 202 16.86 5.72 14.09
CA THR A 202 17.93 5.15 13.29
C THR A 202 19.00 4.75 14.29
N THR A 203 19.15 3.45 14.52
CA THR A 203 20.31 2.91 15.22
C THR A 203 21.53 3.36 14.44
N ALA A 204 22.16 4.45 14.88
CA ALA A 204 23.41 4.93 14.34
C ALA A 204 24.45 3.83 14.64
N GLY A 205 24.75 2.98 13.66
CA GLY A 205 25.68 1.88 13.94
C GLY A 205 25.80 0.75 12.93
N GLN A 206 25.36 0.88 11.68
CA GLN A 206 25.74 -0.09 10.66
C GLN A 206 26.61 0.59 9.60
N PRO A 207 27.93 0.33 9.57
CA PRO A 207 28.79 0.87 8.51
C PRO A 207 28.30 0.34 7.16
N PRO A 208 28.46 1.13 6.08
CA PRO A 208 28.02 0.72 4.75
C PRO A 208 28.68 -0.61 4.39
N SER A 209 27.87 -1.63 4.12
CA SER A 209 28.37 -2.86 3.51
C SER A 209 29.05 -2.51 2.18
N PRO A 210 30.22 -3.11 1.88
CA PRO A 210 30.97 -2.77 0.68
C PRO A 210 30.12 -3.05 -0.55
N ARG A 211 29.92 -2.02 -1.38
CA ARG A 211 29.34 -2.12 -2.71
C ARG A 211 30.12 -3.17 -3.51
N LEU A 212 29.48 -4.29 -3.85
CA LEU A 212 29.99 -5.15 -4.91
C LEU A 212 30.00 -4.33 -6.21
N PRO A 213 31.13 -4.27 -6.93
CA PRO A 213 31.20 -3.48 -8.16
C PRO A 213 30.37 -4.14 -9.25
N PHE A 214 29.62 -3.30 -9.96
CA PHE A 214 29.04 -3.59 -11.26
C PHE A 214 30.12 -4.16 -12.19
N ALA A 215 29.93 -5.39 -12.66
CA ALA A 215 30.68 -5.92 -13.81
C ALA A 215 29.98 -5.45 -15.09
N THR A 216 30.42 -4.30 -15.62
CA THR A 216 30.13 -3.89 -16.99
C THR A 216 31.28 -4.32 -17.89
N GLU A 217 30.95 -5.20 -18.83
CA GLU A 217 31.58 -5.48 -20.14
C GLU A 217 33.05 -5.10 -20.37
N GLN A 218 33.88 -6.10 -20.70
CA GLN A 218 34.96 -5.93 -21.68
C GLN A 218 34.75 -6.87 -22.87
N ARG A 219 34.69 -6.22 -24.03
CA ARG A 219 34.52 -6.76 -25.37
C ARG A 219 35.90 -6.98 -26.00
N LEU A 220 35.96 -8.02 -26.85
CA LEU A 220 36.90 -8.27 -27.96
C LEU A 220 38.29 -8.86 -27.70
N GLY A 221 38.47 -10.07 -28.26
CA GLY A 221 39.57 -10.31 -29.20
C GLY A 221 40.19 -11.71 -29.19
N ARG A 222 39.76 -12.61 -30.09
CA ARG A 222 40.69 -13.34 -30.99
C ARG A 222 39.97 -14.17 -32.07
N GLN A 223 40.37 -13.88 -33.31
CA GLN A 223 40.23 -14.68 -34.52
C GLN A 223 40.74 -16.11 -34.36
N GLN A 224 40.06 -17.06 -35.03
CA GLN A 224 40.65 -18.07 -35.92
C GLN A 224 39.51 -18.51 -36.86
N ASP A 225 39.51 -18.03 -38.11
CA ASP A 225 40.02 -18.74 -39.30
C ASP A 225 39.33 -20.08 -39.56
N LEU A 226 38.34 -20.08 -40.46
CA LEU A 226 38.11 -21.16 -41.43
C LEU A 226 37.47 -20.59 -42.70
N SER A 227 38.33 -20.29 -43.67
CA SER A 227 37.98 -20.15 -45.08
C SER A 227 37.60 -21.52 -45.66
N HIS A 228 36.42 -21.66 -46.24
CA HIS A 228 36.17 -22.32 -47.54
C HIS A 228 34.66 -22.33 -47.87
N SER A 229 34.29 -21.49 -48.82
CA SER A 229 33.26 -21.78 -49.83
C SER A 229 33.99 -22.38 -51.06
N PRO A 230 33.36 -23.07 -52.04
CA PRO A 230 32.00 -22.76 -52.53
C PRO A 230 31.17 -23.93 -53.15
N SER A 231 29.98 -23.54 -53.65
CA SER A 231 29.27 -24.10 -54.83
C SER A 231 28.39 -25.34 -54.67
N GLY A 232 27.10 -25.22 -55.05
CA GLY A 232 26.19 -26.36 -55.16
C GLY A 232 24.73 -26.03 -55.51
N LEU A 233 24.52 -25.54 -56.73
CA LEU A 233 23.27 -25.42 -57.48
C LEU A 233 22.44 -26.73 -57.55
N PHE A 234 21.11 -26.71 -57.27
CA PHE A 234 19.97 -27.16 -58.14
C PHE A 234 18.67 -27.63 -57.41
N ARG A 235 17.54 -27.04 -57.88
CA ARG A 235 16.16 -27.56 -58.15
C ARG A 235 15.33 -28.24 -57.04
N SER A 236 14.18 -27.67 -56.64
CA SER A 236 12.85 -27.61 -57.31
C SER A 236 12.04 -28.91 -57.24
N ARG A 237 10.94 -28.92 -56.45
CA ARG A 237 9.60 -29.43 -56.82
C ARG A 237 8.65 -29.39 -55.62
N GLU A 238 7.59 -28.60 -55.71
CA GLU A 238 6.28 -28.95 -55.12
C GLU A 238 5.21 -28.57 -56.13
N ASP A 239 4.52 -29.59 -56.64
CA ASP A 239 3.36 -29.52 -57.50
C ASP A 239 2.09 -29.42 -56.61
N ALA A 240 1.17 -28.51 -56.98
CA ALA A 240 -0.23 -28.46 -56.51
C ALA A 240 -1.10 -29.44 -57.36
N PRO A 241 -2.44 -29.41 -57.39
CA PRO A 241 -3.48 -28.89 -56.48
C PRO A 241 -4.62 -29.93 -56.22
N HIS A 242 -5.59 -29.64 -55.35
CA HIS A 242 -6.98 -30.10 -55.55
C HIS A 242 -7.99 -29.22 -54.79
N ALA A 243 -8.82 -28.50 -55.55
CA ALA A 243 -10.12 -27.99 -55.09
C ALA A 243 -11.11 -27.99 -56.27
N ARG A 244 -12.14 -28.83 -56.14
CA ARG A 244 -13.51 -28.75 -56.71
C ARG A 244 -14.40 -29.37 -55.61
N ALA A 245 -15.62 -28.93 -55.36
CA ALA A 245 -16.61 -28.24 -56.17
C ALA A 245 -17.35 -27.16 -55.37
#